data_AF-A0A412HPN1-F1
#
_entry.id   AF-A0A412HPN1-F1
#
_cell.length_a   1.000
_cell.length_b   1.000
_cell.length_c   1.000
_cell.angle_alpha   90.00
_cell.angle_beta   90.00
_cell.angle_gamma   90.00
#
_symmetry.space_group_name_H-M   'P 1'
#
loop_
_entity.id
_entity.type
_entity.pdbx_description
1 polymer ?
#
loop_
_entity_poly.entity_id
_entity_poly.type
_entity_poly.pdbx_seq_one_letter_code
_entity_poly.pdbx_strand_id
1 'polypeptide(L)'
;MSWTQKTLGEIVNLKRGFDLPSSCRVDGPYPVFSSSGQTGTHSEAAVKGPCVITGRYGTIGQVFYSDAACWPLNTSLYSTEFKGNDPKFVYYLLKTLPWRDYLTASAVPGINRNHVHLCPVCVPDYETQTAISGVLGLLDNKIELNTQLNGYLAA
;
A
#
# COMPACT_ATOMS: atom_id res chain seq x y z
N MET A 1 -5.44 14.80 21.43
CA MET A 1 -4.87 14.92 20.08
C MET A 1 -3.45 15.45 20.19
N SER A 2 -2.48 14.55 20.10
CA SER A 2 -1.04 14.89 20.07
C SER A 2 -0.45 14.42 18.76
N TRP A 3 0.40 15.24 18.14
CA TRP A 3 1.14 14.91 16.93
C TRP A 3 2.63 14.84 17.23
N THR A 4 3.29 13.81 16.71
CA THR A 4 4.72 13.57 16.96
C THR A 4 5.47 13.43 15.65
N GLN A 5 6.61 14.09 15.55
CA GLN A 5 7.56 13.94 14.45
C GLN A 5 8.29 12.60 14.60
N LYS A 6 8.28 11.81 13.53
CA LYS A 6 8.92 10.50 13.44
C LYS A 6 9.50 10.31 12.04
N THR A 7 10.32 9.30 11.85
CA THR A 7 10.68 8.79 10.53
C THR A 7 9.68 7.73 10.10
N LEU A 8 9.47 7.56 8.79
CA LEU A 8 8.55 6.56 8.25
C LEU A 8 8.89 5.16 8.78
N GLY A 9 10.17 4.84 8.92
CA GLY A 9 10.64 3.56 9.43
C GLY A 9 10.29 3.30 10.88
N GLU A 10 9.98 4.31 11.68
CA GLU A 10 9.43 4.14 13.04
C GLU A 10 7.93 3.82 13.03
N ILE A 11 7.25 4.05 11.91
CA ILE A 11 5.80 3.85 11.74
C ILE A 11 5.49 2.53 11.05
N VAL A 12 6.23 2.20 10.00
CA VAL A 12 5.95 1.05 9.14
C VAL A 12 7.25 0.45 8.60
N ASN A 13 7.28 -0.87 8.46
CA ASN A 13 8.39 -1.58 7.84
C ASN A 13 8.00 -2.03 6.43
N LEU A 14 8.45 -1.32 5.39
CA LEU A 14 8.21 -1.69 4.00
C LEU A 14 9.21 -2.76 3.54
N LYS A 15 8.71 -3.91 3.09
CA LYS A 15 9.48 -5.06 2.61
C LYS A 15 9.33 -5.20 1.10
N ARG A 16 10.30 -5.85 0.45
CA ARG A 16 10.18 -6.20 -0.97
C ARG A 16 9.13 -7.31 -1.12
N GLY A 17 8.26 -7.22 -2.12
CA GLY A 17 7.37 -8.33 -2.49
C GLY A 17 8.10 -9.55 -3.08
N PHE A 18 7.32 -10.51 -3.54
CA PHE A 18 7.77 -11.86 -3.92
C PHE A 18 7.72 -12.06 -5.44
N ASP A 19 8.59 -12.93 -5.95
CA ASP A 19 8.54 -13.33 -7.35
C ASP A 19 7.36 -14.28 -7.59
N LEU A 20 6.52 -13.97 -8.57
CA LEU A 20 5.45 -14.87 -9.06
C LEU A 20 5.21 -14.62 -10.56
N PRO A 21 5.99 -15.28 -11.43
CA PRO A 21 5.82 -15.21 -12.87
C PRO A 21 4.40 -15.58 -13.28
N SER A 22 3.87 -14.95 -14.34
CA SER A 22 2.50 -15.19 -14.79
C SER A 22 2.21 -16.66 -15.12
N SER A 23 3.21 -17.40 -15.62
CA SER A 23 3.11 -18.84 -15.91
C SER A 23 2.95 -19.73 -14.67
N CYS A 24 3.28 -19.21 -13.48
CA CYS A 24 3.14 -19.93 -12.21
C CYS A 24 1.83 -19.57 -11.49
N ARG A 25 1.04 -18.63 -12.02
CA ARG A 25 -0.21 -18.20 -11.40
C ARG A 25 -1.30 -19.23 -11.69
N VAL A 26 -1.85 -19.76 -10.61
CA VAL A 26 -3.07 -20.56 -10.59
C VAL A 26 -4.19 -19.71 -10.04
N ASP A 27 -5.31 -19.61 -10.74
CA ASP A 27 -6.48 -18.85 -10.29
C ASP A 27 -6.90 -19.28 -8.88
N GLY A 28 -7.24 -18.30 -8.05
CA GLY A 28 -7.62 -18.55 -6.67
C GLY A 28 -8.16 -17.31 -5.97
N PRO A 29 -8.36 -17.38 -4.64
CA PRO A 29 -9.03 -16.32 -3.91
C PRO A 29 -8.10 -15.15 -3.55
N TYR A 30 -6.78 -15.32 -3.64
CA TYR A 30 -5.85 -14.33 -3.12
C TYR A 30 -5.43 -13.32 -4.20
N PRO A 31 -5.64 -12.01 -3.99
CA PRO A 31 -5.27 -11.00 -4.96
C PRO A 31 -3.75 -10.87 -5.11
N VAL A 32 -3.29 -10.69 -6.35
CA VAL A 32 -1.89 -10.45 -6.70
C VAL A 32 -1.69 -8.97 -7.03
N PHE A 33 -0.85 -8.29 -6.25
CA PHE A 33 -0.59 -6.85 -6.40
C PHE A 33 0.76 -6.58 -7.06
N SER A 34 0.76 -5.79 -8.13
CA SER A 34 1.97 -5.23 -8.74
C SER A 34 2.22 -3.79 -8.26
N SER A 35 3.13 -3.06 -8.91
CA SER A 35 3.28 -1.61 -8.68
C SER A 35 2.11 -0.78 -9.18
N SER A 36 1.27 -1.33 -10.06
CA SER A 36 0.13 -0.65 -10.68
C SER A 36 -1.22 -1.13 -10.14
N GLY A 37 -1.23 -1.88 -9.04
CA GLY A 37 -2.45 -2.38 -8.39
C GLY A 37 -2.66 -3.88 -8.57
N GLN A 38 -3.90 -4.34 -8.37
CA GLN A 38 -4.25 -5.75 -8.53
C GLN A 38 -4.14 -6.16 -10.01
N THR A 39 -3.41 -7.23 -10.29
CA THR A 39 -3.12 -7.72 -11.65
C THR A 39 -3.55 -9.16 -11.91
N GLY A 40 -4.32 -9.73 -10.99
CA GLY A 40 -4.83 -11.10 -11.05
C GLY A 40 -5.02 -11.69 -9.67
N THR A 41 -5.16 -13.00 -9.62
CA THR A 41 -5.28 -13.76 -8.37
C THR A 41 -4.33 -14.96 -8.35
N HIS A 42 -4.17 -15.56 -7.18
CA HIS A 42 -3.42 -16.79 -6.97
C HIS A 42 -4.12 -17.71 -5.96
N SER A 43 -3.87 -19.02 -6.06
CA SER A 43 -4.34 -20.05 -5.14
C SER A 43 -3.72 -19.94 -3.75
N GLU A 44 -2.56 -19.30 -3.62
CA GLU A 44 -1.85 -19.11 -2.36
C GLU A 44 -1.55 -17.62 -2.11
N ALA A 45 -1.51 -17.24 -0.84
CA ALA A 45 -1.07 -15.92 -0.41
C ALA A 45 0.36 -15.98 0.12
N ALA A 46 1.18 -14.98 -0.22
CA ALA A 46 2.50 -14.83 0.37
C ALA A 46 2.44 -14.16 1.75
N VAL A 47 1.38 -13.39 2.03
CA VAL A 47 1.18 -12.65 3.29
C VAL A 47 -0.26 -12.71 3.76
N LYS A 48 -0.48 -12.68 5.08
CA LYS A 48 -1.81 -12.86 5.69
C LYS A 48 -2.71 -11.62 5.72
N GLY A 49 -2.14 -10.42 5.53
CA GLY A 49 -2.88 -9.15 5.67
C GLY A 49 -3.17 -8.74 7.13
N PRO A 50 -3.75 -7.54 7.37
CA PRO A 50 -3.96 -6.48 6.38
C PRO A 50 -2.63 -6.00 5.81
N CYS A 51 -2.63 -5.64 4.53
CA CYS A 51 -1.43 -5.35 3.77
C CYS A 51 -1.53 -3.98 3.11
N VAL A 52 -0.53 -3.13 3.34
CA VAL A 52 -0.37 -1.86 2.61
C VAL A 52 0.71 -2.06 1.56
N ILE A 53 0.42 -1.77 0.30
CA ILE A 53 1.30 -2.02 -0.84
C ILE A 53 1.59 -0.69 -1.54
N THR A 54 2.82 -0.48 -2.00
CA THR A 54 3.20 0.69 -2.80
C THR A 54 4.14 0.27 -3.94
N GLY A 55 4.09 0.97 -5.07
CA GLY A 55 4.94 0.66 -6.21
C GLY A 55 6.43 0.89 -5.93
N ARG A 56 7.25 -0.11 -6.24
CA ARG A 56 8.72 -0.04 -6.16
C ARG A 56 9.34 0.32 -7.51
N TYR A 57 8.83 -0.25 -8.60
CA TYR A 57 9.31 -0.07 -9.97
C TYR A 57 8.14 0.19 -10.91
N GLY A 58 8.36 1.01 -11.95
CA GLY A 58 7.30 1.39 -12.88
C GLY A 58 6.42 2.48 -12.28
N THR A 59 5.20 2.15 -11.85
CA THR A 59 4.30 3.14 -11.25
C THR A 59 4.72 3.46 -9.82
N ILE A 60 5.29 4.65 -9.62
CA ILE A 60 5.77 5.12 -8.31
C ILE A 60 4.68 5.94 -7.61
N GLY A 61 4.53 5.72 -6.29
CA GLY A 61 3.67 6.51 -5.41
C GLY A 61 2.19 6.15 -5.43
N GLN A 62 1.79 5.17 -6.24
CA GLN A 62 0.50 4.52 -6.05
C GLN A 62 0.56 3.59 -4.85
N VAL A 63 -0.45 3.70 -3.99
CA VAL A 63 -0.58 2.93 -2.76
C VAL A 63 -1.91 2.18 -2.79
N PHE A 64 -1.87 0.91 -2.40
CA PHE A 64 -3.00 -0.01 -2.36
C PHE A 64 -3.16 -0.59 -0.96
N TYR A 65 -4.37 -1.02 -0.65
CA TYR A 65 -4.71 -1.66 0.61
C TYR A 65 -5.40 -2.99 0.30
N SER A 66 -4.99 -4.04 1.01
CA SER A 66 -5.66 -5.33 1.03
C SER A 66 -6.06 -5.61 2.47
N ASP A 67 -7.35 -5.74 2.73
CA ASP A 67 -7.89 -6.18 4.02
C ASP A 67 -7.68 -7.68 4.25
N ALA A 68 -7.54 -8.45 3.17
CA ALA A 68 -7.28 -9.88 3.18
C ALA A 68 -5.81 -10.25 2.91
N ALA A 69 -5.52 -11.54 3.06
CA ALA A 69 -4.28 -12.17 2.62
C ALA A 69 -4.07 -11.96 1.12
N CYS A 70 -2.82 -11.71 0.70
CA CYS A 70 -2.52 -11.35 -0.70
C CYS A 70 -1.10 -11.76 -1.11
N TRP A 71 -0.78 -11.52 -2.38
CA TRP A 71 0.54 -11.69 -2.94
C TRP A 71 1.09 -10.37 -3.52
N PRO A 72 1.88 -9.61 -2.75
CA PRO A 72 2.60 -8.45 -3.29
C PRO A 72 3.78 -8.92 -4.15
N LEU A 73 3.83 -8.50 -5.41
CA LEU A 73 4.90 -8.86 -6.35
C LEU A 73 6.20 -8.11 -6.05
N ASN A 74 7.31 -8.63 -6.54
CA ASN A 74 8.66 -8.06 -6.40
C ASN A 74 8.80 -6.62 -6.95
N THR A 75 7.87 -6.19 -7.81
CA THR A 75 7.72 -4.83 -8.36
C THR A 75 7.10 -3.85 -7.36
N SER A 76 6.63 -4.33 -6.21
CA SER A 76 6.05 -3.55 -5.12
C SER A 76 6.91 -3.62 -3.85
N LEU A 77 6.72 -2.64 -2.98
CA LEU A 77 6.99 -2.73 -1.56
C LEU A 77 5.67 -2.97 -0.83
N TYR A 78 5.70 -3.67 0.30
CA TYR A 78 4.52 -3.91 1.12
C TYR A 78 4.83 -3.86 2.61
N SER A 79 3.81 -3.74 3.45
CA SER A 79 3.92 -4.01 4.88
C SER A 79 2.67 -4.68 5.44
N THR A 80 2.89 -5.57 6.39
CA THR A 80 1.88 -6.13 7.31
C THR A 80 2.22 -5.83 8.77
N GLU A 81 3.20 -4.95 9.02
CA GLU A 81 3.73 -4.62 10.35
C GLU A 81 3.77 -3.10 10.54
N PHE A 82 2.85 -2.59 11.35
CA PHE A 82 2.56 -1.14 11.47
C PHE A 82 3.00 -0.53 12.80
N LYS A 83 3.83 -1.23 13.60
CA LYS A 83 4.47 -0.71 14.83
C LYS A 83 3.51 0.04 15.78
N GLY A 84 2.29 -0.47 15.94
CA GLY A 84 1.27 0.12 16.80
C GLY A 84 0.41 1.22 16.16
N ASN A 85 0.55 1.45 14.85
CA ASN A 85 -0.27 2.41 14.09
C ASN A 85 -1.42 1.70 13.36
N ASP A 86 -2.47 2.44 13.06
CA ASP A 86 -3.62 1.94 12.29
C ASP A 86 -3.20 1.65 10.83
N PRO A 87 -3.42 0.42 10.30
CA PRO A 87 -3.03 0.06 8.94
C PRO A 87 -3.64 0.95 7.85
N LYS A 88 -4.89 1.38 8.02
CA LYS A 88 -5.56 2.25 7.05
C LYS A 88 -5.02 3.67 7.12
N PHE A 89 -4.73 4.18 8.32
CA PHE A 89 -4.00 5.44 8.46
C PHE A 89 -2.64 5.38 7.76
N VAL A 90 -1.87 4.29 7.93
CA VAL A 90 -0.59 4.10 7.21
C VAL A 90 -0.80 4.11 5.71
N TYR A 91 -1.84 3.44 5.20
CA TYR A 91 -2.22 3.51 3.78
C TYR A 91 -2.42 4.96 3.29
N TYR A 92 -3.17 5.77 4.04
CA TYR A 92 -3.38 7.18 3.68
C TYR A 92 -2.11 8.03 3.83
N LEU A 93 -1.32 7.81 4.89
CA LEU A 93 -0.03 8.48 5.09
C LEU A 93 0.94 8.19 3.92
N LEU A 94 1.00 6.94 3.46
CA LEU A 94 1.84 6.58 2.33
C LEU A 94 1.42 7.32 1.04
N LYS A 95 0.14 7.65 0.86
CA LYS A 95 -0.33 8.44 -0.30
C LYS A 95 0.17 9.88 -0.28
N THR A 96 0.60 10.41 0.87
CA THR A 96 1.06 11.81 1.01
C THR A 96 2.56 11.97 0.87
N LEU A 97 3.33 10.88 0.77
CA LEU A 97 4.79 10.96 0.74
C LEU A 97 5.31 11.53 -0.59
N PRO A 98 6.42 12.30 -0.56
CA PRO A 98 7.08 12.78 -1.76
C PRO A 98 7.96 11.66 -2.37
N TRP A 99 7.33 10.59 -2.88
CA TRP A 99 8.00 9.37 -3.33
C TRP A 99 9.15 9.60 -4.33
N ARG A 100 9.08 10.67 -5.13
CA ARG A 100 10.10 11.02 -6.12
C ARG A 100 11.45 11.35 -5.49
N ASP A 101 11.46 11.86 -4.26
CA ASP A 101 12.68 12.23 -3.54
C ASP A 101 13.47 10.98 -3.07
N TYR A 102 12.85 9.80 -3.16
CA TYR A 102 13.41 8.53 -2.69
C TYR A 102 13.73 7.55 -3.83
N LEU A 103 13.85 8.04 -5.06
CA LEU A 103 14.23 7.21 -6.20
C LEU A 103 15.71 6.83 -6.16
N THR A 104 16.03 5.65 -6.69
CA THR A 104 17.39 5.20 -6.97
C THR A 104 17.94 5.91 -8.20
N ALA A 105 19.23 6.28 -8.17
CA ALA A 105 19.95 6.76 -9.34
C ALA A 105 20.32 5.57 -10.25
N SER A 106 19.34 5.06 -11.00
CA SER A 106 19.48 3.93 -11.93
C SER A 106 18.71 4.18 -13.23
N ALA A 107 19.09 3.49 -14.32
CA ALA A 107 18.43 3.61 -15.62
C ALA A 107 16.93 3.27 -15.56
N VAL A 108 16.55 2.31 -14.71
CA VAL A 108 15.16 2.09 -14.29
C VAL A 108 15.03 2.59 -12.85
N PRO A 109 14.45 3.78 -12.63
CA PRO A 109 14.34 4.33 -11.29
C PRO A 109 13.34 3.51 -10.46
N GLY A 110 13.72 3.17 -9.23
CA GLY A 110 12.84 2.53 -8.27
C GLY A 110 12.96 3.16 -6.89
N ILE A 111 12.09 2.78 -5.96
CA ILE A 111 12.18 3.30 -4.59
C ILE A 111 13.37 2.69 -3.87
N ASN A 112 14.27 3.53 -3.37
CA ASN A 112 15.27 3.14 -2.40
C ASN A 112 14.58 2.96 -1.05
N ARG A 113 14.29 1.69 -0.72
CA ARG A 113 13.65 1.30 0.53
C ARG A 113 14.36 1.92 1.74
N ASN A 114 15.68 1.84 1.81
CA ASN A 114 16.40 2.31 3.00
C ASN A 114 16.27 3.83 3.16
N HIS A 115 16.21 4.59 2.06
CA HIS A 115 16.05 6.05 2.10
C HIS A 115 14.62 6.47 2.45
N VAL A 116 13.59 5.83 1.87
CA VAL A 116 12.20 6.21 2.16
C VAL A 116 11.81 5.97 3.62
N HIS A 117 12.44 5.00 4.29
CA HIS A 117 12.24 4.80 5.74
C HIS A 117 12.77 5.98 6.58
N LEU A 118 13.65 6.83 6.04
CA LEU A 118 14.14 8.04 6.71
C LEU A 118 13.24 9.26 6.46
N CYS A 119 12.17 9.11 5.67
CA CYS A 119 11.24 10.21 5.39
C CYS A 119 10.65 10.76 6.70
N PRO A 120 10.80 12.07 6.99
CA PRO A 120 10.16 12.67 8.14
C PRO A 120 8.64 12.68 7.92
N VAL A 121 7.89 12.28 8.95
CA VAL A 121 6.43 12.22 8.95
C VAL A 121 5.90 12.71 10.29
N CYS A 122 4.70 13.28 10.27
CA CYS A 122 3.97 13.65 11.47
C CYS A 122 2.85 12.63 11.69
N VAL A 123 2.82 12.00 12.88
CA VAL A 123 1.86 10.94 13.19
C VAL A 123 1.11 11.27 14.47
N PRO A 124 -0.23 11.19 14.49
CA PRO A 124 -1.00 11.47 15.68
C PRO A 124 -1.12 10.23 16.58
N ASP A 125 -1.71 10.40 17.77
CA ASP A 125 -2.11 9.29 18.63
C ASP A 125 -3.08 8.32 17.93
N TYR A 126 -3.12 7.06 18.39
CA TYR A 126 -3.85 5.97 17.71
C TYR A 126 -5.35 6.26 17.55
N GLU A 127 -5.99 6.85 18.57
CA GLU A 127 -7.41 7.22 18.52
C GLU A 127 -7.66 8.21 17.37
N THR A 128 -6.81 9.23 17.27
CA THR A 128 -6.86 10.20 16.16
C THR A 128 -6.59 9.53 14.81
N GLN A 129 -5.65 8.57 14.72
CA GLN A 129 -5.42 7.81 13.48
C GLN A 129 -6.67 7.07 13.02
N THR A 130 -7.37 6.39 13.94
CA THR A 130 -8.61 5.66 13.63
C THR A 130 -9.75 6.58 13.24
N ALA A 131 -9.86 7.77 13.85
CA ALA A 131 -10.84 8.77 13.44
C ALA A 131 -10.58 9.27 12.00
N ILE A 132 -9.31 9.57 11.68
CA ILE A 132 -8.90 9.98 10.33
C ILE A 132 -9.19 8.88 9.32
N SER A 133 -8.75 7.65 9.59
CA SER A 133 -8.91 6.53 8.66
C SER A 133 -10.37 6.09 8.52
N GLY A 134 -11.18 6.27 9.56
CA GLY A 134 -12.63 6.07 9.52
C GLY A 134 -13.31 7.03 8.53
N VAL A 135 -13.06 8.34 8.66
CA VAL A 135 -13.66 9.34 7.75
C VAL A 135 -13.20 9.14 6.30
N LEU A 136 -11.89 8.97 6.08
CA LEU A 136 -11.37 8.74 4.73
C LEU A 136 -11.88 7.43 4.14
N GLY A 137 -11.99 6.37 4.95
CA GLY A 137 -12.52 5.08 4.53
C GLY A 137 -13.98 5.16 4.08
N LEU A 138 -14.82 5.95 4.76
CA LEU A 138 -16.20 6.18 4.33
C LEU A 138 -16.28 6.87 2.95
N LEU A 139 -15.37 7.80 2.68
CA LEU A 139 -15.28 8.47 1.39
C LEU A 139 -14.81 7.53 0.28
N ASP A 140 -13.79 6.72 0.55
CA ASP A 140 -13.31 5.71 -0.40
C ASP A 140 -14.41 4.69 -0.75
N ASN A 141 -15.14 4.19 0.24
CA ASN A 141 -16.29 3.28 0.03
C ASN A 141 -17.36 3.94 -0.87
N LYS A 142 -17.63 5.22 -0.68
CA LYS A 142 -18.59 5.97 -1.51
C LYS A 142 -18.09 6.15 -2.94
N ILE A 143 -16.80 6.42 -3.13
CA ILE A 143 -16.17 6.52 -4.46
C ILE A 143 -16.27 5.17 -5.19
N GLU A 144 -15.99 4.07 -4.49
CA GLU A 144 -16.07 2.73 -5.06
C GLU A 144 -17.51 2.39 -5.50
N LEU A 145 -18.50 2.61 -4.63
CA LEU A 145 -19.92 2.39 -4.96
C LEU A 145 -20.37 3.24 -6.15
N ASN A 146 -19.97 4.50 -6.22
CA ASN A 146 -20.28 5.38 -7.35
C ASN A 146 -19.62 4.88 -8.65
N THR A 147 -18.39 4.38 -8.57
CA THR A 147 -17.67 3.83 -9.73
C THR A 147 -18.36 2.58 -10.25
N GLN A 148 -18.81 1.69 -9.37
CA GLN A 148 -19.60 0.51 -9.72
C GLN A 148 -20.93 0.91 -10.40
N LEU A 149 -21.65 1.89 -9.83
CA LEU A 149 -22.90 2.39 -10.40
C LEU A 149 -22.72 2.96 -11.81
N ASN A 150 -21.69 3.79 -12.02
CA ASN A 150 -21.36 4.33 -13.33
C ASN A 150 -21.00 3.23 -14.33
N GLY A 151 -20.34 2.16 -13.88
CA GLY A 151 -20.07 0.98 -14.69
C GLY A 151 -21.34 0.28 -15.16
N TYR A 152 -22.35 0.14 -14.29
CA TYR A 152 -23.66 -0.42 -14.68
C TYR A 152 -24.43 0.45 -15.66
N LEU A 153 -24.29 1.78 -15.58
CA LEU A 153 -24.98 2.72 -16.47
C LEU A 153 -24.33 2.84 -17.86
N ALA A 154 -23.05 2.47 -17.98
CA ALA A 154 -22.30 2.52 -19.22
C ALA A 154 -22.37 1.21 -20.04
N ALA A 155 -22.98 0.17 -19.49
CA ALA A 155 -23.19 -1.14 -20.11
C ALA A 155 -24.60 -1.25 -20.72
#